data_AF-A0A834TGY6-F1
#
_entry.id   AF-A0A834TGY6-F1
#
_cell.length_a   1.000
_cell.length_b   1.000
_cell.length_c   1.000
_cell.angle_alpha   90.00
_cell.angle_beta   90.00
_cell.angle_gamma   90.00
#
_symmetry.space_group_name_H-M   'P 1'
#
loop_
_entity.id
_entity.type
_entity.pdbx_description
1 polymer ?
#
loop_
_entity_poly.entity_id
_entity_poly.type
_entity_poly.pdbx_seq_one_letter_code
_entity_poly.pdbx_strand_id
1 'polypeptide(L)'
;MALLHWTHAATILRLEFSHYDYNNRGSITARDFGLSLVASADINHIGKLLDIVDELENEESVRDITISFEEFKAFAKLRKKLQPFSLALFSYGNINGSLTKSDFQRAASEVCGVTITDRGRHNIFVYLMQIKMGI
;
A
#
# COMPACT_ATOMS: atom_id res chain seq x y z
N MET A 1 7.22 -8.19 -27.28
CA MET A 1 6.05 -7.40 -26.82
C MET A 1 5.93 -7.33 -25.29
N ALA A 2 5.99 -8.42 -24.53
CA ALA A 2 5.86 -8.39 -23.05
C ALA A 2 7.00 -7.64 -22.32
N LEU A 3 8.23 -7.69 -22.83
CA LEU A 3 9.39 -7.01 -22.23
C LEU A 3 9.28 -5.48 -22.29
N LEU A 4 8.77 -4.92 -23.38
CA LEU A 4 8.60 -3.47 -23.57
C LEU A 4 7.52 -2.89 -22.63
N HIS A 5 6.45 -3.64 -22.41
CA HIS A 5 5.37 -3.24 -21.51
C HIS A 5 5.81 -3.25 -20.03
N TRP A 6 6.71 -4.18 -19.67
CA TRP A 6 7.31 -4.23 -18.32
C TRP A 6 8.33 -3.12 -18.09
N THR A 7 9.13 -2.74 -19.09
CA THR A 7 10.12 -1.66 -18.94
C THR A 7 9.45 -0.31 -18.68
N HIS A 8 8.39 0.04 -19.42
CA HIS A 8 7.67 1.30 -19.17
C HIS A 8 6.96 1.32 -17.80
N ALA A 9 6.33 0.21 -17.41
CA ALA A 9 5.68 0.11 -16.11
C ALA A 9 6.69 0.18 -14.94
N ALA A 10 7.89 -0.38 -15.11
CA ALA A 10 8.97 -0.26 -14.12
C ALA A 10 9.52 1.16 -14.04
N THR A 11 9.65 1.85 -15.19
CA THR A 11 10.10 3.25 -15.24
C THR A 11 9.11 4.19 -14.57
N ILE A 12 7.81 4.08 -14.88
CA ILE A 12 6.76 4.92 -14.26
C ILE A 12 6.73 4.71 -12.74
N LEU A 13 6.83 3.46 -12.28
CA LEU A 13 6.85 3.15 -10.85
C LEU A 13 8.07 3.75 -10.13
N ARG A 14 9.23 3.75 -10.80
CA ARG A 14 10.44 4.38 -10.27
C ARG A 14 10.30 5.90 -10.22
N LEU A 15 9.66 6.51 -11.23
CA LEU A 15 9.36 7.94 -11.25
C LEU A 15 8.39 8.32 -10.12
N GLU A 16 7.32 7.55 -9.92
CA GLU A 16 6.38 7.74 -8.79
C GLU A 16 7.14 7.69 -7.46
N PHE A 17 7.97 6.67 -7.22
CA PHE A 17 8.77 6.60 -6.00
C PHE A 17 9.73 7.79 -5.85
N SER A 18 10.41 8.18 -6.92
CA SER A 18 11.39 9.29 -6.90
C SER A 18 10.72 10.65 -6.67
N HIS A 19 9.44 10.80 -7.02
CA HIS A 19 8.67 12.00 -6.70
C HIS A 19 8.52 12.19 -5.19
N TYR A 20 8.35 11.09 -4.45
CA TYR A 20 8.23 11.09 -3.00
C TYR A 20 9.59 11.03 -2.29
N ASP A 21 10.57 10.28 -2.82
CA ASP A 21 11.96 10.25 -2.36
C ASP A 21 12.75 11.46 -2.93
N TYR A 22 12.22 12.67 -2.75
CA TYR A 22 12.70 13.89 -3.39
C TYR A 22 14.16 14.25 -3.02
N ASN A 23 14.63 13.75 -1.88
CA ASN A 23 15.99 13.96 -1.37
C ASN A 23 16.90 12.74 -1.58
N ASN A 24 16.44 11.74 -2.35
CA ASN A 24 17.19 10.58 -2.79
C ASN A 24 17.84 9.79 -1.63
N ARG A 25 17.08 9.60 -0.54
CA ARG A 25 17.48 8.79 0.62
C ARG A 25 17.37 7.29 0.35
N GLY A 26 16.69 6.88 -0.72
CA GLY A 26 16.40 5.48 -1.04
C GLY A 26 15.20 4.91 -0.30
N SER A 27 14.48 5.76 0.45
CA SER A 27 13.31 5.40 1.24
C SER A 27 12.39 6.60 1.42
N ILE A 28 11.09 6.35 1.47
CA ILE A 28 10.06 7.37 1.73
C ILE A 28 9.44 7.15 3.11
N THR A 29 8.85 8.19 3.71
CA THR A 29 8.16 8.08 5.00
C THR A 29 6.81 7.38 4.85
N ALA A 30 6.21 6.98 5.98
CA ALA A 30 4.82 6.53 6.03
C ALA A 30 3.84 7.54 5.42
N ARG A 31 4.05 8.84 5.68
CA ARG A 31 3.23 9.92 5.13
C ARG A 31 3.37 10.02 3.62
N ASP A 32 4.60 10.05 3.13
CA ASP A 32 4.88 10.12 1.69
C ASP A 32 4.24 8.95 0.94
N PHE A 33 4.34 7.75 1.53
CA PHE A 33 3.66 6.58 1.01
C PHE A 33 2.13 6.71 1.05
N GLY A 34 1.55 7.23 2.13
CA GLY A 34 0.13 7.54 2.23
C GLY A 34 -0.34 8.47 1.11
N LEU A 35 0.38 9.58 0.89
CA LEU A 35 0.12 10.53 -0.20
C LEU A 35 0.19 9.87 -1.58
N SER A 36 1.12 8.93 -1.79
CA SER A 36 1.21 8.15 -3.04
C SER A 36 -0.04 7.35 -3.35
N LEU A 37 -0.77 6.91 -2.32
CA LEU A 37 -2.03 6.20 -2.50
C LEU A 37 -3.18 7.16 -2.75
N VAL A 38 -3.25 8.27 -2.00
CA VAL A 38 -4.27 9.32 -2.17
C VAL A 38 -4.25 9.92 -3.57
N ALA A 39 -3.06 10.11 -4.16
CA ALA A 39 -2.90 10.62 -5.52
C ALA A 39 -3.64 9.79 -6.59
N SER A 40 -4.03 8.55 -6.29
CA SER A 40 -4.75 7.64 -7.18
C SER A 40 -6.17 7.29 -6.71
N ALA A 41 -6.68 7.99 -5.69
CA ALA A 41 -7.98 7.72 -5.09
C ALA A 41 -9.13 8.46 -5.78
N ASP A 42 -10.36 8.05 -5.48
CA ASP A 42 -11.56 8.75 -5.92
C ASP A 42 -11.63 10.14 -5.28
N ILE A 43 -11.86 11.17 -6.10
CA ILE A 43 -11.90 12.57 -5.68
C ILE A 43 -12.93 12.85 -4.57
N ASN A 44 -14.02 12.08 -4.55
CA ASN A 44 -15.08 12.20 -3.55
C ASN A 44 -14.60 11.80 -2.14
N HIS A 45 -13.49 11.08 -2.04
CA HIS A 45 -12.94 10.63 -0.77
C HIS A 45 -11.66 11.36 -0.37
N ILE A 46 -10.97 12.06 -1.29
CA ILE A 46 -9.64 12.66 -1.07
C ILE A 46 -9.52 13.42 0.25
N GLY A 47 -10.49 14.27 0.62
CA GLY A 47 -10.42 15.04 1.87
C GLY A 47 -10.22 14.15 3.11
N LYS A 48 -11.09 13.14 3.27
CA LYS A 48 -10.99 12.16 4.36
C LYS A 48 -9.67 11.39 4.33
N LEU A 49 -9.11 11.14 3.14
CA LEU A 49 -7.85 10.41 3.01
C LEU A 49 -6.66 11.26 3.45
N LEU A 50 -6.69 12.55 3.12
CA LEU A 50 -5.67 13.49 3.57
C LEU A 50 -5.70 13.63 5.09
N ASP A 51 -6.88 13.71 5.69
CA ASP A 51 -7.03 13.74 7.16
C ASP A 51 -6.36 12.51 7.81
N ILE A 52 -6.63 11.30 7.27
CA ILE A 52 -5.99 10.06 7.76
C ILE A 52 -4.46 10.12 7.58
N VAL A 53 -3.98 10.63 6.45
CA VAL A 53 -2.53 10.75 6.19
C VAL A 53 -1.86 11.71 7.17
N ASP A 54 -2.52 12.81 7.53
CA ASP A 54 -2.02 13.76 8.52
C ASP A 54 -2.05 13.16 9.94
N GLU A 55 -2.98 12.25 10.25
CA GLU A 55 -2.97 11.47 11.50
C GLU A 55 -1.78 10.50 11.59
N LEU A 56 -1.31 9.93 10.46
CA LEU A 56 -0.18 8.98 10.46
C LEU A 56 1.13 9.58 11.01
N GLU A 57 1.34 10.89 10.89
CA GLU A 57 2.53 11.54 11.48
C GLU A 57 2.46 11.63 13.00
N ASN A 58 1.27 11.58 13.58
CA ASN A 58 1.06 11.67 15.02
C ASN A 58 1.08 10.29 15.68
N GLU A 59 0.88 9.22 14.90
CA GLU A 59 0.90 7.84 15.37
C GLU A 59 2.33 7.34 15.60
N GLU A 60 2.74 7.23 16.87
CA GLU A 60 4.08 6.79 17.28
C GLU A 60 4.47 5.42 16.69
N SER A 61 3.49 4.53 16.49
CA SER A 61 3.70 3.21 15.88
C SER A 61 3.98 3.25 14.37
N VAL A 62 3.78 4.40 13.72
CA VAL A 62 3.82 4.56 12.26
C VAL A 62 4.80 5.64 11.80
N ARG A 63 4.99 6.71 12.58
CA ARG A 63 5.77 7.89 12.21
C ARG A 63 7.18 7.58 11.72
N ASP A 64 7.88 6.67 12.40
CA ASP A 64 9.29 6.36 12.11
C ASP A 64 9.46 5.24 11.06
N ILE A 65 8.37 4.78 10.45
CA ILE A 65 8.42 3.78 9.38
C ILE A 65 8.95 4.44 8.10
N THR A 66 9.92 3.77 7.51
CA THR A 66 10.42 4.08 6.17
C THR A 66 10.13 2.93 5.21
N ILE A 67 9.91 3.28 3.95
CA ILE A 67 9.50 2.35 2.89
C ILE A 67 10.52 2.45 1.76
N SER A 68 11.19 1.34 1.48
CA SER A 68 12.15 1.23 0.39
C SER A 68 11.46 1.09 -0.97
N PHE A 69 12.21 1.27 -2.06
CA PHE A 69 11.69 1.07 -3.41
C PHE A 69 11.18 -0.35 -3.67
N GLU A 70 11.85 -1.39 -3.17
CA GLU A 70 11.41 -2.78 -3.38
C GLU A 70 10.09 -3.07 -2.66
N GLU A 71 9.90 -2.46 -1.50
CA GLU A 71 8.62 -2.53 -0.80
C GLU A 71 7.55 -1.79 -1.57
N PHE A 72 7.81 -0.53 -1.97
CA PHE A 72 6.92 0.26 -2.81
C PHE A 72 6.46 -0.51 -4.07
N LYS A 73 7.36 -1.28 -4.67
CA LYS A 73 7.07 -2.16 -5.79
C LYS A 73 6.21 -3.37 -5.42
N ALA A 74 6.43 -3.96 -4.25
CA ALA A 74 5.54 -4.98 -3.71
C ALA A 74 4.12 -4.44 -3.51
N PHE A 75 3.96 -3.22 -2.97
CA PHE A 75 2.68 -2.53 -2.89
C PHE A 75 2.04 -2.30 -4.26
N ALA A 76 2.82 -1.89 -5.26
CA ALA A 76 2.30 -1.70 -6.61
C ALA A 76 1.78 -3.01 -7.23
N LYS A 77 2.36 -4.16 -6.89
CA LYS A 77 1.82 -5.48 -7.30
C LYS A 77 0.47 -5.77 -6.64
N LEU A 78 0.32 -5.43 -5.35
CA LEU A 78 -0.96 -5.54 -4.63
C LEU A 78 -2.02 -4.64 -5.28
N ARG A 79 -1.70 -3.37 -5.57
CA ARG A 79 -2.59 -2.42 -6.27
C ARG A 79 -3.09 -2.95 -7.62
N LYS A 80 -2.22 -3.63 -8.39
CA LYS A 80 -2.59 -4.24 -9.68
C LYS A 80 -3.54 -5.42 -9.57
N LYS A 81 -3.59 -6.08 -8.41
CA LYS A 81 -4.42 -7.26 -8.13
C LYS A 81 -5.50 -6.95 -7.08
N LEU A 82 -5.92 -5.70 -6.97
CA LEU A 82 -6.78 -5.24 -5.88
C LEU A 82 -8.08 -6.06 -5.76
N GLN A 83 -8.76 -6.34 -6.87
CA GLN A 83 -10.04 -7.06 -6.86
C GLN A 83 -9.93 -8.54 -6.42
N PRO A 84 -9.02 -9.37 -6.95
CA PRO A 84 -8.82 -10.72 -6.40
C PRO A 84 -8.23 -10.70 -4.98
N PHE A 85 -7.43 -9.68 -4.65
CA PHE A 85 -6.88 -9.53 -3.31
C PHE A 85 -7.96 -9.20 -2.28
N SER A 86 -8.87 -8.26 -2.59
CA SER A 86 -10.00 -7.91 -1.71
C SER A 86 -10.91 -9.10 -1.45
N LEU A 87 -11.22 -9.89 -2.49
CA LEU A 87 -12.02 -11.10 -2.36
C LEU A 87 -11.38 -12.12 -1.43
N ALA A 88 -10.05 -12.31 -1.51
CA ALA A 88 -9.34 -13.20 -0.61
C ALA A 88 -9.37 -12.71 0.84
N LEU A 89 -9.17 -11.40 1.06
CA LEU A 89 -9.28 -10.79 2.40
C LEU A 89 -10.67 -11.02 3.00
N PHE A 90 -11.73 -10.79 2.24
CA PHE A 90 -13.10 -11.05 2.67
C PHE A 90 -13.38 -12.54 2.95
N SER A 91 -12.83 -13.42 2.12
CA SER A 91 -13.02 -14.87 2.28
C SER A 91 -12.30 -15.41 3.52
N TYR A 92 -11.16 -14.83 3.89
CA TYR A 92 -10.38 -15.25 5.07
C TYR A 92 -10.91 -14.65 6.38
N GLY A 93 -11.38 -13.40 6.37
CA GLY A 93 -11.85 -12.70 7.58
C GLY A 93 -13.16 -13.21 8.19
N ASN A 94 -13.71 -14.32 7.70
CA ASN A 94 -15.13 -14.68 7.89
C ASN A 94 -15.43 -15.57 9.11
N ILE A 95 -14.46 -15.86 9.99
CA ILE A 95 -14.73 -16.68 11.19
C ILE A 95 -15.15 -15.80 12.38
N ASN A 96 -14.70 -14.54 12.47
CA ASN A 96 -15.05 -13.60 13.56
C ASN A 96 -15.25 -12.13 13.10
N GLY A 97 -15.32 -11.86 11.79
CA GLY A 97 -15.62 -10.53 11.24
C GLY A 97 -14.50 -9.48 11.34
N SER A 98 -13.32 -9.84 11.85
CA SER A 98 -12.15 -8.97 11.91
C SER A 98 -11.02 -9.53 11.06
N LEU A 99 -10.50 -8.71 10.16
CA LEU A 99 -9.35 -9.05 9.33
C LEU A 99 -8.08 -9.07 10.20
N THR A 100 -7.44 -10.24 10.33
CA THR A 100 -6.20 -10.34 11.11
C THR A 100 -4.97 -10.07 10.25
N LYS A 101 -3.83 -9.81 10.92
CA LYS A 101 -2.54 -9.71 10.25
C LYS A 101 -2.21 -10.95 9.42
N SER A 102 -2.50 -12.13 9.94
CA SER A 102 -2.28 -13.40 9.24
C SER A 102 -3.13 -13.52 7.99
N ASP A 103 -4.39 -13.08 8.03
CA ASP A 103 -5.29 -13.11 6.86
C ASP A 103 -4.76 -12.21 5.74
N PHE A 104 -4.28 -11.02 6.12
CA PHE A 104 -3.67 -10.10 5.16
C PHE A 104 -2.39 -10.66 4.54
N GLN A 105 -1.47 -11.15 5.37
CA GLN A 105 -0.21 -11.75 4.91
C GLN A 105 -0.48 -12.96 4.01
N ARG A 106 -1.45 -13.79 4.37
CA ARG A 106 -1.88 -14.94 3.58
C ARG A 106 -2.41 -14.49 2.23
N ALA A 107 -3.34 -13.56 2.19
CA ALA A 107 -3.86 -13.04 0.92
C ALA A 107 -2.75 -12.40 0.06
N ALA A 108 -1.79 -11.70 0.67
CA ALA A 108 -0.74 -10.99 -0.06
C ALA A 108 0.23 -12.00 -0.70
N SER A 109 0.56 -13.06 0.04
CA SER A 109 1.39 -14.16 -0.43
C SER A 109 0.68 -14.95 -1.53
N GLU A 110 -0.51 -15.47 -1.24
CA GLU A 110 -1.22 -16.42 -2.13
C GLU A 110 -1.75 -15.75 -3.41
N VAL A 111 -2.27 -14.53 -3.33
CA VAL A 111 -2.88 -13.85 -4.49
C VAL A 111 -1.85 -13.05 -5.26
N CYS A 112 -0.91 -12.41 -4.56
CA CYS A 112 -0.03 -11.40 -5.14
C CYS A 112 1.44 -11.80 -5.18
N GLY A 113 1.85 -12.89 -4.52
CA GLY A 113 3.24 -13.32 -4.44
C GLY A 113 4.10 -12.31 -3.67
N VAL A 114 3.52 -11.65 -2.67
CA VAL A 114 4.18 -10.60 -1.86
C VAL A 114 4.25 -11.05 -0.40
N THR A 115 5.47 -11.09 0.15
CA THR A 115 5.72 -11.36 1.57
C THR A 115 5.92 -10.05 2.32
N ILE A 116 5.13 -9.81 3.38
CA ILE A 116 5.20 -8.60 4.20
C ILE A 116 5.72 -9.01 5.57
N THR A 117 6.93 -8.59 5.93
CA THR A 117 7.67 -9.14 7.08
C THR A 117 7.55 -8.30 8.36
N ASP A 118 7.01 -7.08 8.32
CA ASP A 118 7.02 -6.14 9.46
C ASP A 118 5.62 -5.78 9.98
N ARG A 119 5.53 -5.50 11.29
CA ARG A 119 4.31 -5.06 11.99
C ARG A 119 3.94 -3.61 11.67
N GLY A 120 4.89 -2.67 11.64
CA GLY A 120 4.54 -1.26 11.42
C GLY A 120 3.93 -1.04 10.03
N ARG A 121 4.54 -1.67 9.02
CA ARG A 121 4.13 -1.61 7.62
C ARG A 121 2.69 -2.10 7.42
N HIS A 122 2.21 -3.00 8.27
CA HIS A 122 0.85 -3.57 8.22
C HIS A 122 -0.26 -2.58 8.57
N ASN A 123 -0.06 -1.67 9.53
CA ASN A 123 -1.11 -0.72 9.93
C ASN A 123 -1.43 0.24 8.78
N ILE A 124 -0.40 0.80 8.16
CA ILE A 124 -0.51 1.59 6.90
C ILE A 124 -1.33 0.84 5.85
N PHE A 125 -1.11 -0.48 5.69
CA PHE A 125 -1.84 -1.29 4.72
C PHE A 125 -3.34 -1.45 5.04
N VAL A 126 -3.71 -1.69 6.30
CA VAL A 126 -5.12 -1.89 6.69
C VAL A 126 -5.90 -0.58 6.52
N TYR A 127 -5.32 0.54 6.97
CA TYR A 127 -5.92 1.86 6.83
C TYR A 127 -6.08 2.28 5.35
N LEU A 128 -5.11 1.99 4.49
CA LEU A 128 -5.12 2.42 3.08
C LEU A 128 -5.83 1.44 2.13
N MET A 129 -6.08 0.20 2.55
CA MET A 129 -6.92 -0.74 1.81
C MET A 129 -8.42 -0.43 1.95
N GLN A 130 -8.87 0.01 3.13
CA GLN A 130 -10.23 0.54 3.34
C GLN A 130 -10.53 1.68 2.36
N ILE A 131 -9.55 2.57 2.19
CA ILE A 131 -9.57 3.75 1.32
C ILE A 131 -9.82 3.42 -0.17
N LYS A 132 -9.24 2.35 -0.71
CA LYS A 132 -9.38 1.99 -2.14
C LYS A 132 -10.50 0.99 -2.41
N MET A 133 -10.96 0.27 -1.39
CA MET A 133 -12.02 -0.73 -1.51
C MET A 133 -13.41 -0.17 -1.18
N GLY A 134 -13.53 1.07 -0.70
CA GLY A 134 -14.81 1.69 -0.35
C GLY A 134 -15.46 1.04 0.87
N ILE A 135 -14.65 0.53 1.81
CA ILE A 135 -15.07 -0.12 3.06
C ILE A 135 -14.68 0.79 4.22
#